data_AF-A0A562R7W1-F1
#
_entry.id   AF-A0A562R7W1-F1
#
_cell.length_a   1.000
_cell.length_b   1.000
_cell.length_c   1.000
_cell.angle_alpha   90.00
_cell.angle_beta   90.00
_cell.angle_gamma   90.00
#
_symmetry.space_group_name_H-M   'P 1'
#
loop_
_entity.id
_entity.type
_entity.pdbx_description
1 polymer ?
#
loop_
_entity_poly.entity_id
_entity_poly.type
_entity_poly.pdbx_seq_one_letter_code
_entity_poly.pdbx_strand_id
1 'polypeptide(L)'
;MTKEEWALVTGIVGAAAWIVPIFAALKSWLRRPVVTVIPSWGAQIGFTELGPVLNIKVALTANHDVLIDSVQLCLTHESGARFLFRWHEVVEVKGHLIFPGAQSQPLFQEAEAIAMKILSTDIKDVELRNRLSTHTETFRKFARRWAIERHRLMNAGRYDPEHYYHTETVQGLISFLRSQMIWRSGRYTLKFEIGTRTPAKLAAPVLELILSNDDIVLLQENSDNVEIFLKNATYNGIFNYVPTPTTWHWLDPEVRKVG
;
A
#
# COMPACT_ATOMS: atom_id res chain seq x y z
N MET A 1 -0.72 29.84 -61.93
CA MET A 1 -1.00 28.86 -60.87
C MET A 1 -2.51 28.86 -60.60
N THR A 2 -3.19 27.73 -60.75
CA THR A 2 -4.65 27.62 -60.58
C THR A 2 -5.03 27.54 -59.09
N LYS A 3 -6.30 27.78 -58.74
CA LYS A 3 -6.78 27.65 -57.36
C LYS A 3 -6.58 26.24 -56.80
N GLU A 4 -6.63 25.24 -57.67
CA GLU A 4 -6.42 23.83 -57.33
C GLU A 4 -4.95 23.55 -56.96
N GLU A 5 -3.99 24.14 -57.68
CA GLU A 5 -2.56 24.04 -57.36
C GLU A 5 -2.24 24.66 -55.99
N TRP A 6 -2.87 25.79 -55.64
CA TRP A 6 -2.74 26.40 -54.32
C TRP A 6 -3.34 25.55 -53.20
N ALA A 7 -4.50 24.92 -53.44
CA ALA A 7 -5.13 24.03 -52.47
C ALA A 7 -4.26 22.78 -52.21
N LEU A 8 -3.64 22.22 -53.26
CA LEU A 8 -2.75 21.07 -53.14
C LEU A 8 -1.47 21.43 -52.37
N VAL A 9 -0.83 22.56 -52.69
CA VAL A 9 0.38 23.03 -52.01
C VAL A 9 0.10 23.33 -50.53
N THR A 10 -1.00 24.04 -50.23
CA THR A 10 -1.38 24.34 -48.84
C THR A 10 -1.76 23.07 -48.06
N GLY A 11 -2.42 22.10 -48.69
CA GLY A 11 -2.70 20.79 -48.11
C GLY A 11 -1.43 19.98 -47.79
N ILE A 12 -0.46 19.94 -48.70
CA ILE A 12 0.83 19.25 -48.49
C ILE A 12 1.64 19.92 -47.39
N VAL A 13 1.71 21.25 -47.39
CA VAL A 13 2.41 22.02 -46.34
C VAL A 13 1.72 21.83 -44.98
N GLY A 14 0.39 21.85 -44.94
CA GLY A 14 -0.39 21.58 -43.74
C GLY A 14 -0.18 20.17 -43.20
N ALA A 15 -0.13 19.16 -44.06
CA ALA A 15 0.18 17.78 -43.66
C ALA A 15 1.64 17.64 -43.18
N ALA A 16 2.59 18.30 -43.85
CA ALA A 16 4.00 18.29 -43.46
C ALA A 16 4.24 18.96 -42.10
N ALA A 17 3.44 19.96 -41.74
CA ALA A 17 3.50 20.61 -40.42
C ALA A 17 3.23 19.64 -39.26
N TRP A 18 2.47 18.57 -39.50
CA TRP A 18 2.18 17.54 -38.50
C TRP A 18 3.26 16.45 -38.38
N ILE A 19 4.19 16.35 -39.35
CA ILE A 19 5.23 15.30 -39.33
C ILE A 19 6.12 15.45 -38.09
N VAL A 20 6.56 16.68 -37.77
CA VAL A 20 7.42 16.96 -36.63
C VAL A 20 6.76 16.58 -35.29
N PRO A 21 5.53 17.03 -34.95
CA PRO A 21 4.88 16.64 -33.71
C PRO A 21 4.52 15.14 -33.66
N ILE A 22 4.10 14.52 -34.78
CA ILE A 22 3.81 13.08 -34.83
C ILE A 22 5.09 12.27 -34.57
N PHE A 23 6.19 12.63 -35.23
CA PHE A 23 7.47 11.95 -35.04
C PHE A 23 8.01 12.14 -33.62
N ALA A 24 7.88 13.34 -33.05
CA ALA A 24 8.24 13.61 -31.67
C ALA A 24 7.40 12.77 -30.68
N ALA A 25 6.09 12.66 -30.91
CA ALA A 25 5.20 11.83 -30.11
C ALA A 25 5.55 10.34 -30.21
N LEU A 26 5.81 9.84 -31.42
CA LEU A 26 6.20 8.45 -31.66
C LEU A 26 7.55 8.14 -30.98
N LYS A 27 8.53 9.03 -31.12
CA LYS A 27 9.84 8.91 -30.48
C LYS A 27 9.73 8.93 -28.95
N SER A 28 8.90 9.81 -28.41
CA SER A 28 8.56 9.87 -26.97
C SER A 28 7.95 8.56 -26.50
N TRP A 29 6.99 8.01 -27.25
CA TRP A 29 6.31 6.77 -26.92
C TRP A 29 7.25 5.55 -26.96
N LEU A 30 8.15 5.48 -27.94
CA LEU A 30 9.17 4.44 -28.06
C LEU A 30 10.22 4.50 -26.95
N ARG A 31 10.53 5.70 -26.45
CA ARG A 31 11.53 5.93 -25.38
C ARG A 31 10.95 5.93 -23.97
N ARG A 32 9.69 5.51 -23.79
CA ARG A 32 9.11 5.41 -22.46
C ARG A 32 9.92 4.42 -21.61
N PRO A 33 10.30 4.80 -20.37
CA PRO A 33 10.93 3.88 -19.44
C PRO A 33 10.06 2.64 -19.23
N VAL A 34 10.70 1.50 -18.99
CA VAL A 34 10.05 0.25 -18.60
C VAL A 34 10.48 -0.03 -17.16
N VAL A 35 9.54 0.03 -16.23
CA VAL A 35 9.74 -0.38 -14.84
C VAL A 35 9.39 -1.85 -14.74
N THR A 36 10.34 -2.67 -14.28
CA THR A 36 10.15 -4.11 -14.09
C THR A 36 10.01 -4.42 -12.61
N VAL A 37 8.99 -5.21 -12.27
CA VAL A 37 8.72 -5.66 -10.89
C VAL A 37 9.00 -7.15 -10.79
N ILE A 38 9.89 -7.51 -9.86
CA ILE A 38 10.27 -8.89 -9.58
C ILE A 38 9.84 -9.19 -8.13
N PRO A 39 8.65 -9.78 -7.94
CA PRO A 39 8.15 -10.06 -6.60
C PRO A 39 8.84 -11.28 -5.97
N SER A 40 8.97 -11.23 -4.65
CA SER A 40 9.31 -12.37 -3.80
C SER A 40 8.20 -13.43 -3.82
N TRP A 41 8.52 -14.63 -3.33
CA TRP A 41 7.58 -15.76 -3.25
C TRP A 41 6.64 -15.69 -2.05
N GLY A 42 6.87 -14.78 -1.10
CA GLY A 42 6.01 -14.57 0.05
C GLY A 42 5.40 -13.17 0.02
N ALA A 43 4.13 -13.09 0.42
CA ALA A 43 3.53 -11.85 0.89
C ALA A 43 3.18 -12.02 2.36
N GLN A 44 3.18 -10.94 3.11
CA GLN A 44 2.68 -10.92 4.47
C GLN A 44 1.33 -10.22 4.48
N ILE A 45 0.31 -10.88 5.02
CA ILE A 45 -1.02 -10.31 5.17
C ILE A 45 -1.41 -10.27 6.64
N GLY A 46 -2.22 -9.27 6.98
CA GLY A 46 -2.70 -9.09 8.34
C GLY A 46 -3.92 -8.18 8.41
N PHE A 47 -4.46 -8.08 9.61
CA PHE A 47 -5.53 -7.16 9.96
C PHE A 47 -5.22 -6.58 11.34
N THR A 48 -5.10 -5.25 11.41
CA THR A 48 -4.64 -4.51 12.60
C THR A 48 -5.52 -3.28 12.83
N GLU A 49 -5.17 -2.44 13.80
CA GLU A 49 -5.79 -1.12 13.99
C GLU A 49 -5.63 -0.21 12.75
N LEU A 50 -4.61 -0.46 11.93
CA LEU A 50 -4.33 0.24 10.68
C LEU A 50 -5.12 -0.35 9.50
N GLY A 51 -6.04 -1.29 9.77
CA GLY A 51 -6.88 -1.96 8.80
C GLY A 51 -6.19 -3.19 8.18
N PRO A 52 -6.70 -3.67 7.04
CA PRO A 52 -6.06 -4.73 6.27
C PRO A 52 -4.69 -4.29 5.77
N VAL A 53 -3.72 -5.19 5.91
CA VAL A 53 -2.33 -4.99 5.53
C VAL A 53 -1.92 -6.05 4.51
N LEU A 54 -1.23 -5.63 3.45
CA LEU A 54 -0.62 -6.49 2.46
C LEU A 54 0.80 -5.99 2.20
N ASN A 55 1.78 -6.69 2.74
CA ASN A 55 3.18 -6.39 2.54
C ASN A 55 3.77 -7.36 1.52
N ILE A 56 4.58 -6.86 0.60
CA ILE A 56 5.24 -7.70 -0.40
C ILE A 56 6.64 -7.18 -0.66
N LYS A 57 7.61 -8.11 -0.61
CA LYS A 57 8.98 -7.83 -0.99
C LYS A 57 9.11 -7.91 -2.51
N VAL A 58 9.72 -6.89 -3.11
CA VAL A 58 9.92 -6.79 -4.55
C VAL A 58 11.32 -6.24 -4.86
N ALA A 59 11.91 -6.73 -5.94
CA ALA A 59 13.01 -6.06 -6.61
C ALA A 59 12.45 -5.21 -7.77
N LEU A 60 12.79 -3.93 -7.78
CA LEU A 60 12.39 -2.97 -8.81
C LEU A 60 13.61 -2.54 -9.62
N THR A 61 13.48 -2.53 -10.94
CA THR A 61 14.50 -2.00 -11.85
C THR A 61 13.86 -1.27 -13.01
N ALA A 62 14.59 -0.40 -13.67
CA ALA A 62 14.11 0.35 -14.82
C ALA A 62 15.21 0.46 -15.88
N ASN A 63 14.83 0.48 -17.17
CA ASN A 63 15.80 0.68 -18.26
C ASN A 63 16.30 2.13 -18.38
N HIS A 64 15.61 3.08 -17.75
CA HIS A 64 15.95 4.50 -17.66
C HIS A 64 15.69 4.99 -16.24
N ASP A 65 16.31 6.10 -15.85
CA ASP A 65 16.01 6.75 -14.56
C ASP A 65 14.51 7.07 -14.46
N VAL A 66 13.87 6.58 -13.40
CA VAL A 66 12.45 6.79 -13.13
C VAL A 66 12.26 7.25 -11.70
N LEU A 67 11.34 8.20 -11.50
CA LEU A 67 10.81 8.55 -10.19
C LEU A 67 9.40 7.96 -10.07
N ILE A 68 9.27 6.94 -9.23
CA ILE A 68 8.00 6.37 -8.80
C ILE A 68 7.43 7.29 -7.72
N ASP A 69 6.17 7.71 -7.87
CA ASP A 69 5.46 8.54 -6.89
C ASP A 69 4.30 7.80 -6.21
N SER A 70 3.91 6.64 -6.74
CA SER A 70 2.87 5.82 -6.16
C SER A 70 3.02 4.37 -6.56
N VAL A 71 2.80 3.46 -5.60
CA VAL A 71 2.64 2.04 -5.86
C VAL A 71 1.32 1.59 -5.26
N GLN A 72 0.53 0.89 -6.06
CA GLN A 72 -0.75 0.34 -5.67
C GLN A 72 -0.82 -1.14 -6.04
N LEU A 73 -1.50 -1.88 -5.18
CA LEU A 73 -1.71 -3.31 -5.27
C LEU A 73 -3.22 -3.55 -5.43
N CYS A 74 -3.63 -3.90 -6.64
CA CYS A 74 -4.99 -4.25 -6.97
C CYS A 74 -5.22 -5.73 -6.67
N LEU A 75 -5.84 -6.01 -5.53
CA LEU A 75 -6.19 -7.34 -5.07
C LEU A 75 -7.63 -7.67 -5.48
N THR A 76 -7.87 -8.83 -6.07
CA THR A 76 -9.20 -9.29 -6.49
C THR A 76 -9.43 -10.70 -5.97
N HIS A 77 -10.47 -10.88 -5.15
CA HIS A 77 -10.92 -12.19 -4.70
C HIS A 77 -11.68 -12.92 -5.81
N GLU A 78 -11.71 -14.25 -5.79
CA GLU A 78 -12.47 -15.08 -6.72
C GLU A 78 -13.97 -14.78 -6.77
N SER A 79 -14.54 -14.22 -5.69
CA SER A 79 -15.92 -13.73 -5.67
C SER A 79 -16.14 -12.43 -6.47
N GLY A 80 -15.09 -11.86 -7.07
CA GLY A 80 -15.11 -10.58 -7.78
C GLY A 80 -14.92 -9.35 -6.88
N ALA A 81 -14.74 -9.52 -5.57
CA ALA A 81 -14.47 -8.40 -4.67
C ALA A 81 -13.08 -7.80 -4.95
N ARG A 82 -13.00 -6.48 -5.10
CA ARG A 82 -11.77 -5.76 -5.45
C ARG A 82 -11.34 -4.83 -4.33
N PHE A 83 -10.06 -4.87 -4.00
CA PHE A 83 -9.44 -4.08 -2.95
C PHE A 83 -8.19 -3.42 -3.47
N LEU A 84 -8.02 -2.15 -3.12
CA LEU A 84 -6.90 -1.34 -3.56
C LEU A 84 -6.04 -1.01 -2.36
N PHE A 85 -4.85 -1.60 -2.33
CA PHE A 85 -3.83 -1.32 -1.32
C PHE A 85 -2.86 -0.29 -1.87
N ARG A 86 -2.49 0.69 -1.06
CA ARG A 86 -1.48 1.70 -1.43
C ARG A 86 -0.28 1.56 -0.52
N TRP A 87 0.90 1.77 -1.10
CA TRP A 87 2.12 1.85 -0.32
C TRP A 87 2.00 2.97 0.75
N HIS A 88 2.59 2.73 1.90
CA HIS A 88 2.64 3.73 2.98
C HIS A 88 4.06 3.85 3.51
N GLU A 89 4.75 2.71 3.60
CA GLU A 89 6.15 2.63 4.01
C GLU A 89 6.91 1.75 3.03
N VAL A 90 8.20 2.03 2.91
CA VAL A 90 9.15 1.21 2.18
C VAL A 90 10.26 0.83 3.14
N VAL A 91 10.61 -0.46 3.16
CA VAL A 91 11.79 -0.97 3.87
C VAL A 91 12.84 -1.35 2.84
N GLU A 92 13.99 -0.68 2.85
CA GLU A 92 15.12 -0.95 1.95
C GLU A 92 16.23 -1.67 2.73
N VAL A 93 16.84 -2.69 2.12
CA VAL A 93 18.06 -3.31 2.66
C VAL A 93 19.26 -2.45 2.24
N LYS A 94 19.88 -1.74 3.19
CA LYS A 94 20.98 -0.79 2.92
C LYS A 94 22.36 -1.43 2.93
N GLY A 95 22.49 -2.62 3.51
CA GLY A 95 23.77 -3.31 3.62
C GLY A 95 23.72 -4.39 4.69
N HIS A 96 24.91 -4.78 5.15
CA HIS A 96 25.06 -5.77 6.20
C HIS A 96 26.02 -5.27 7.28
N LEU A 97 25.67 -5.47 8.54
CA LEU A 97 26.55 -5.31 9.68
C LEU A 97 27.37 -6.58 9.84
N ILE A 98 28.69 -6.44 9.72
CA ILE A 98 29.64 -7.53 9.96
C ILE A 98 30.26 -7.28 11.33
N PHE A 99 29.96 -8.15 12.29
CA PHE A 99 30.61 -8.16 13.60
C PHE A 99 31.70 -9.24 13.62
N PRO A 100 32.91 -8.95 14.14
CA PRO A 100 33.96 -9.96 14.25
C PRO A 100 33.48 -11.15 15.10
N GLY A 101 33.43 -12.34 14.50
CA GLY A 101 33.02 -13.58 15.17
C GLY A 101 31.51 -13.87 15.20
N ALA A 102 30.65 -13.04 14.59
CA ALA A 102 29.22 -13.31 14.47
C ALA A 102 28.74 -13.32 13.01
N GLN A 103 27.55 -13.89 12.78
CA GLN A 103 26.92 -13.85 11.46
C GLN A 103 26.57 -12.41 11.06
N SER A 104 26.79 -12.13 9.78
CA SER A 104 26.42 -10.88 9.11
C SER A 104 24.90 -10.65 9.20
N GLN A 105 24.47 -9.49 9.70
CA GLN A 105 23.04 -9.14 9.82
C GLN A 105 22.66 -8.02 8.85
N PRO A 106 21.53 -8.11 8.14
CA PRO A 106 21.09 -7.04 7.24
C PRO A 106 20.69 -5.78 8.02
N LEU A 107 21.10 -4.62 7.49
CA LEU A 107 20.67 -3.31 7.97
C LEU A 107 19.50 -2.82 7.12
N PHE A 108 18.37 -2.57 7.78
CA PHE A 108 17.16 -2.06 7.15
C PHE A 108 17.02 -0.56 7.36
N GLN A 109 16.57 0.15 6.33
CA GLN A 109 16.09 1.53 6.44
C GLN A 109 14.60 1.56 6.14
N GLU A 110 13.83 1.99 7.12
CA GLU A 110 12.39 2.21 6.98
C GLU A 110 12.12 3.70 6.69
N ALA A 111 11.25 3.99 5.72
CA ALA A 111 10.86 5.35 5.39
C ALA A 111 9.40 5.42 4.93
N GLU A 112 8.76 6.57 5.15
CA GLU A 112 7.45 6.88 4.56
C GLU A 112 7.54 6.89 3.03
N ALA A 113 6.57 6.27 2.37
CA ALA A 113 6.54 6.09 0.94
C ALA A 113 6.02 7.36 0.23
N ILE A 114 6.91 8.33 0.02
CA ILE A 114 6.61 9.57 -0.71
C ILE A 114 6.92 9.41 -2.20
N ALA A 115 8.14 9.01 -2.49
CA ALA A 115 8.62 8.74 -3.85
C ALA A 115 9.88 7.87 -3.79
N MET A 116 10.13 7.12 -4.85
CA MET A 116 11.31 6.27 -5.00
C MET A 116 11.97 6.51 -6.35
N LYS A 117 13.25 6.92 -6.33
CA LYS A 117 14.04 7.01 -7.55
C LYS A 117 14.70 5.67 -7.85
N ILE A 118 14.48 5.15 -9.05
CA ILE A 118 15.17 3.97 -9.59
C ILE A 118 16.12 4.48 -10.67
N LEU A 119 17.41 4.20 -10.51
CA LEU A 119 18.42 4.48 -11.52
C LEU A 119 18.46 3.35 -12.53
N SER A 120 18.81 3.64 -13.79
CA SER A 120 18.90 2.61 -14.83
C SER A 120 19.96 1.54 -14.58
N THR A 121 20.90 1.83 -13.68
CA THR A 121 22.00 0.95 -13.28
C THR A 121 21.77 0.24 -11.95
N ASP A 122 20.61 0.45 -11.32
CA ASP A 122 20.33 -0.02 -9.96
C ASP A 122 19.15 -1.02 -9.94
N ILE A 123 19.15 -1.85 -8.89
CA ILE A 123 18.04 -2.72 -8.53
C ILE A 123 17.68 -2.40 -7.08
N LYS A 124 16.46 -1.90 -6.87
CA LYS A 124 15.94 -1.61 -5.54
C LYS A 124 15.27 -2.84 -4.96
N ASP A 125 15.92 -3.48 -3.99
CA ASP A 125 15.31 -4.53 -3.18
C ASP A 125 14.57 -3.91 -1.98
N VAL A 126 13.24 -3.94 -2.04
CA VAL A 126 12.38 -3.24 -1.08
C VAL A 126 11.20 -4.08 -0.63
N GLU A 127 10.83 -3.95 0.63
CA GLU A 127 9.52 -4.35 1.12
C GLU A 127 8.55 -3.19 0.98
N LEU A 128 7.48 -3.41 0.22
CA LEU A 128 6.37 -2.47 0.12
C LEU A 128 5.39 -2.80 1.25
N ARG A 129 5.25 -1.90 2.23
CA ARG A 129 4.22 -2.01 3.26
C ARG A 129 2.98 -1.28 2.81
N ASN A 130 1.90 -2.02 2.53
CA ASN A 130 0.69 -1.46 1.92
C ASN A 130 -0.51 -1.58 2.84
N ARG A 131 -1.36 -0.56 2.81
CA ARG A 131 -2.61 -0.49 3.57
C ARG A 131 -3.79 -0.28 2.64
N LEU A 132 -4.96 -0.74 3.06
CA LEU A 132 -6.19 -0.54 2.31
C LEU A 132 -6.46 0.95 2.11
N SER A 133 -6.61 1.39 0.86
CA SER A 133 -6.73 2.80 0.50
C SER A 133 -7.95 3.51 1.10
N THR A 134 -9.05 2.78 1.30
CA THR A 134 -10.30 3.31 1.87
C THR A 134 -10.28 3.42 3.40
N HIS A 135 -9.35 2.73 4.08
CA HIS A 135 -9.29 2.68 5.54
C HIS A 135 -8.89 4.03 6.12
N THR A 136 -7.77 4.58 5.64
CA THR A 136 -7.07 5.70 6.26
C THR A 136 -7.94 6.95 6.43
N GLU A 137 -8.73 7.32 5.41
CA GLU A 137 -9.56 8.53 5.49
C GLU A 137 -10.68 8.38 6.53
N THR A 138 -11.38 7.24 6.51
CA THR A 138 -12.49 6.95 7.43
C THR A 138 -11.98 6.78 8.85
N PHE A 139 -10.87 6.05 9.02
CA PHE A 139 -10.19 5.89 10.31
C PHE A 139 -9.82 7.24 10.93
N ARG A 140 -9.23 8.18 10.15
CA ARG A 140 -8.90 9.53 10.64
C ARG A 140 -10.13 10.28 11.17
N LYS A 141 -11.30 10.12 10.54
CA LYS A 141 -12.56 10.76 11.00
C LYS A 141 -12.98 10.22 12.37
N PHE A 142 -13.01 8.89 12.53
CA PHE A 142 -13.36 8.26 13.81
C PHE A 142 -12.31 8.55 14.89
N ALA A 143 -11.02 8.37 14.58
CA ALA A 143 -9.91 8.61 15.51
C ALA A 143 -9.88 10.07 15.98
N ARG A 144 -10.17 11.04 15.11
CA ARG A 144 -10.26 12.45 15.49
C ARG A 144 -11.43 12.71 16.43
N ARG A 145 -12.63 12.16 16.15
CA ARG A 145 -13.79 12.30 17.03
C ARG A 145 -13.51 11.70 18.41
N TRP A 146 -12.91 10.51 18.44
CA TRP A 146 -12.44 9.85 19.65
C TRP A 146 -11.47 10.75 20.44
N ALA A 147 -10.38 11.21 19.81
CA ALA A 147 -9.40 12.05 20.49
C ALA A 147 -9.98 13.37 21.04
N ILE A 148 -10.83 14.05 20.26
CA ILE A 148 -11.48 15.32 20.68
C ILE A 148 -12.37 15.09 21.90
N GLU A 149 -13.21 14.05 21.88
CA GLU A 149 -14.14 13.78 22.97
C GLU A 149 -13.39 13.39 24.25
N ARG A 150 -12.36 12.55 24.14
CA ARG A 150 -11.48 12.22 25.26
C ARG A 150 -10.86 13.47 25.86
N HIS A 151 -10.27 14.33 25.02
CA HIS A 151 -9.61 15.56 25.47
C HIS A 151 -10.61 16.51 26.16
N ARG A 152 -11.83 16.63 25.62
CA ARG A 152 -12.92 17.42 26.23
C ARG A 152 -13.28 16.93 27.63
N LEU A 153 -13.42 15.61 27.81
CA LEU A 153 -13.73 15.01 29.12
C LEU A 153 -12.59 15.19 30.12
N MET A 154 -11.34 15.02 29.68
CA MET A 154 -10.15 15.22 30.51
C MET A 154 -10.03 16.68 31.00
N ASN A 155 -10.16 17.66 30.10
CA ASN A 155 -10.10 19.07 30.46
C ASN A 155 -11.23 19.50 31.40
N ALA A 156 -12.38 18.83 31.32
CA ALA A 156 -13.50 19.07 32.22
C ALA A 156 -13.39 18.31 33.57
N GLY A 157 -12.35 17.51 33.78
CA GLY A 157 -12.20 16.67 34.99
C GLY A 157 -13.27 15.57 35.11
N ARG A 158 -13.91 15.19 34.00
CA ARG A 158 -15.02 14.21 33.95
C ARG A 158 -14.65 12.93 33.21
N TYR A 159 -13.35 12.71 33.00
CA TYR A 159 -12.89 11.53 32.28
C TYR A 159 -12.95 10.30 33.17
N ASP A 160 -13.89 9.41 32.88
CA ASP A 160 -13.91 8.04 33.40
C ASP A 160 -13.61 7.09 32.22
N PRO A 161 -12.48 6.35 32.23
CA PRO A 161 -12.10 5.47 31.14
C PRO A 161 -13.11 4.34 30.91
N GLU A 162 -13.73 3.81 31.97
CA GLU A 162 -14.72 2.73 31.84
C GLU A 162 -15.97 3.24 31.14
N HIS A 163 -16.57 4.32 31.66
CA HIS A 163 -17.73 4.93 31.01
C HIS A 163 -17.42 5.37 29.58
N TYR A 164 -16.25 5.98 29.34
CA TYR A 164 -15.85 6.46 28.03
C TYR A 164 -15.70 5.33 27.01
N TYR A 165 -15.13 4.19 27.42
CA TYR A 165 -14.99 3.00 26.57
C TYR A 165 -16.34 2.47 26.06
N HIS A 166 -17.40 2.57 26.85
CA HIS A 166 -18.75 2.15 26.46
C HIS A 166 -19.54 3.21 25.68
N THR A 167 -18.97 4.39 25.41
CA THR A 167 -19.65 5.42 24.62
C THR A 167 -19.80 5.02 23.16
N GLU A 168 -20.81 5.56 22.49
CA GLU A 168 -21.00 5.39 21.03
C GLU A 168 -19.77 5.82 20.21
N THR A 169 -18.97 6.76 20.71
CA THR A 169 -17.77 7.22 20.02
C THR A 169 -16.71 6.12 19.95
N VAL A 170 -16.45 5.43 21.07
CA VAL A 170 -15.48 4.33 21.12
C VAL A 170 -16.06 3.08 20.44
N GLN A 171 -17.30 2.72 20.74
CA GLN A 171 -17.96 1.54 20.16
C GLN A 171 -18.16 1.67 18.65
N GLY A 172 -18.41 2.88 18.15
CA GLY A 172 -18.44 3.16 16.72
C GLY A 172 -17.08 2.98 16.04
N LEU A 173 -15.98 3.37 16.69
CA LEU A 173 -14.63 3.14 16.18
C LEU A 173 -14.26 1.63 16.22
N ILE A 174 -14.60 0.90 17.29
CA ILE A 174 -14.42 -0.57 17.36
C ILE A 174 -15.18 -1.23 16.21
N SER A 175 -16.46 -0.91 16.06
CA SER A 175 -17.32 -1.48 15.02
C SER A 175 -16.80 -1.17 13.62
N PHE A 176 -16.35 0.07 13.39
CA PHE A 176 -15.70 0.46 12.15
C PHE A 176 -14.47 -0.41 11.88
N LEU A 177 -13.52 -0.50 12.82
CA LEU A 177 -12.29 -1.28 12.62
C LEU A 177 -12.61 -2.74 12.31
N ARG A 178 -13.46 -3.40 13.10
CA ARG A 178 -13.87 -4.81 12.89
C ARG A 178 -14.52 -5.04 11.52
N SER A 179 -15.28 -4.06 11.02
CA SER A 179 -15.91 -4.13 9.69
C SER A 179 -14.92 -4.10 8.53
N GLN A 180 -13.67 -3.68 8.76
CA GLN A 180 -12.65 -3.59 7.73
C GLN A 180 -11.97 -4.94 7.44
N MET A 181 -12.34 -6.03 8.12
CA MET A 181 -11.83 -7.36 7.81
C MET A 181 -12.29 -7.80 6.41
N ILE A 182 -11.37 -7.74 5.44
CA ILE A 182 -11.65 -8.10 4.03
C ILE A 182 -11.20 -9.51 3.65
N TRP A 183 -10.36 -10.14 4.48
CA TRP A 183 -9.78 -11.45 4.19
C TRP A 183 -10.84 -12.53 4.32
N ARG A 184 -10.89 -13.42 3.34
CA ARG A 184 -11.82 -14.54 3.21
C ARG A 184 -11.09 -15.70 2.56
N SER A 185 -11.57 -16.91 2.80
CA SER A 185 -11.01 -18.11 2.20
C SER A 185 -11.22 -18.08 0.70
N GLY A 186 -10.23 -18.52 -0.06
CA GLY A 186 -10.31 -18.60 -1.51
C GLY A 186 -9.08 -18.00 -2.19
N ARG A 187 -9.17 -17.91 -3.51
CA ARG A 187 -8.12 -17.39 -4.37
C ARG A 187 -8.17 -15.88 -4.49
N TYR A 188 -7.01 -15.25 -4.43
CA TYR A 188 -6.81 -13.84 -4.72
C TYR A 188 -5.83 -13.66 -5.86
N THR A 189 -6.17 -12.76 -6.77
CA THR A 189 -5.29 -12.26 -7.82
C THR A 189 -4.79 -10.87 -7.47
N LEU A 190 -3.49 -10.66 -7.56
CA LEU A 190 -2.81 -9.40 -7.24
C LEU A 190 -2.15 -8.81 -8.50
N LYS A 191 -2.39 -7.52 -8.75
CA LYS A 191 -1.80 -6.76 -9.85
C LYS A 191 -1.13 -5.49 -9.34
N PHE A 192 0.05 -5.17 -9.86
CA PHE A 192 0.74 -3.92 -9.58
C PHE A 192 0.23 -2.79 -10.46
N GLU A 193 0.04 -1.63 -9.87
CA GLU A 193 -0.16 -0.36 -10.56
C GLU A 193 0.88 0.63 -10.01
N ILE A 194 1.75 1.16 -10.89
CA ILE A 194 2.84 2.06 -10.51
C ILE A 194 2.63 3.40 -11.20
N GLY A 195 2.53 4.46 -10.41
CA GLY A 195 2.56 5.84 -10.88
C GLY A 195 3.99 6.38 -10.94
N THR A 196 4.28 7.10 -12.01
CA THR A 196 5.59 7.66 -12.30
C THR A 196 5.44 9.08 -12.82
N ARG A 197 6.31 9.98 -12.38
CA ARG A 197 6.27 11.39 -12.82
C ARG A 197 6.36 11.56 -14.34
N THR A 198 7.16 10.71 -15.00
CA THR A 198 7.20 10.61 -16.47
C THR A 198 6.56 9.28 -16.87
N PRO A 199 5.63 9.24 -17.85
CA PRO A 199 4.92 8.01 -18.20
C PRO A 199 5.88 6.84 -18.51
N ALA A 200 5.81 5.80 -17.69
CA ALA A 200 6.54 4.56 -17.87
C ALA A 200 5.59 3.41 -18.26
N LYS A 201 6.13 2.40 -18.95
CA LYS A 201 5.51 1.09 -19.12
C LYS A 201 5.82 0.25 -17.89
N LEU A 202 4.86 -0.56 -17.47
CA LEU A 202 5.04 -1.48 -16.34
C LEU A 202 5.16 -2.91 -16.86
N ALA A 203 6.25 -3.58 -16.50
CA ALA A 203 6.46 -5.01 -16.69
C ALA A 203 6.38 -5.69 -15.32
N ALA A 204 5.16 -6.02 -14.90
CA ALA A 204 4.90 -6.69 -13.63
C ALA A 204 4.08 -7.96 -13.87
N PRO A 205 4.42 -9.09 -13.22
CA PRO A 205 3.61 -10.30 -13.30
C PRO A 205 2.28 -10.09 -12.57
N VAL A 206 1.27 -10.82 -13.01
CA VAL A 206 0.07 -11.05 -12.19
C VAL A 206 0.40 -12.13 -11.17
N LEU A 207 -0.01 -11.93 -9.93
CA LEU A 207 0.27 -12.83 -8.83
C LEU A 207 -1.01 -13.48 -8.31
N GLU A 208 -0.87 -14.67 -7.74
CA GLU A 208 -1.93 -15.41 -7.09
C GLU A 208 -1.49 -15.85 -5.69
N LEU A 209 -2.39 -15.71 -4.73
CA LEU A 209 -2.28 -16.29 -3.39
C LEU A 209 -3.61 -16.97 -3.03
N ILE A 210 -3.55 -17.97 -2.16
CA ILE A 210 -4.72 -18.73 -1.72
C ILE A 210 -4.76 -18.70 -0.20
N LEU A 211 -5.92 -18.37 0.37
CA LEU A 211 -6.16 -18.43 1.80
C LEU A 211 -7.11 -19.59 2.12
N SER A 212 -6.73 -20.40 3.09
CA SER A 212 -7.53 -21.49 3.65
C SER A 212 -8.55 -20.96 4.67
N ASN A 213 -9.45 -21.82 5.16
CA ASN A 213 -10.34 -21.44 6.25
C ASN A 213 -9.58 -21.22 7.57
N ASP A 214 -8.55 -22.04 7.83
CA ASP A 214 -7.74 -21.95 9.05
C ASP A 214 -6.98 -20.61 9.10
N ASP A 215 -6.48 -20.16 7.95
CA ASP A 215 -5.89 -18.82 7.78
C ASP A 215 -6.87 -17.72 8.19
N ILE A 216 -8.12 -17.83 7.77
CA ILE A 216 -9.14 -16.82 8.11
C ILE A 216 -9.49 -16.88 9.58
N VAL A 217 -9.61 -18.07 10.17
CA VAL A 217 -9.85 -18.21 11.62
C VAL A 217 -8.75 -17.49 12.41
N LEU A 218 -7.48 -17.71 12.05
CA LEU A 218 -6.35 -17.04 12.71
C LEU A 218 -6.41 -15.52 12.56
N LEU A 219 -6.69 -15.00 11.36
CA LEU A 219 -6.82 -13.56 11.16
C LEU A 219 -8.07 -12.98 11.84
N GLN A 220 -9.11 -13.78 12.06
CA GLN A 220 -10.33 -13.35 12.75
C GLN A 220 -10.06 -13.05 14.23
N GLU A 221 -9.09 -13.73 14.86
CA GLU A 221 -8.64 -13.45 16.23
C GLU A 221 -8.14 -12.01 16.37
N ASN A 222 -7.60 -11.41 15.30
CA ASN A 222 -7.24 -9.99 15.30
C ASN A 222 -8.44 -9.05 15.49
N SER A 223 -9.66 -9.49 15.19
CA SER A 223 -10.88 -8.71 15.46
C SER A 223 -11.08 -8.47 16.95
N ASP A 224 -10.71 -9.42 17.79
CA ASP A 224 -10.78 -9.28 19.25
C ASP A 224 -9.60 -8.47 19.78
N ASN A 225 -8.43 -8.58 19.13
CA ASN A 225 -7.26 -7.75 19.44
C ASN A 225 -7.50 -6.25 19.19
N VAL A 226 -8.36 -5.88 18.24
CA VAL A 226 -8.81 -4.49 18.03
C VAL A 226 -9.50 -3.94 19.28
N GLU A 227 -10.31 -4.76 19.95
CA GLU A 227 -11.03 -4.36 21.15
C GLU A 227 -10.05 -4.13 22.31
N ILE A 228 -9.13 -5.06 22.52
CA ILE A 228 -8.05 -4.95 23.50
C ILE A 228 -7.23 -3.69 23.24
N PHE A 229 -6.85 -3.44 21.99
CA PHE A 229 -6.10 -2.26 21.58
C PHE A 229 -6.82 -0.96 21.96
N LEU A 230 -8.11 -0.83 21.63
CA LEU A 230 -8.88 0.39 21.93
C LEU A 230 -9.19 0.55 23.42
N LYS A 231 -9.35 -0.56 24.15
CA LYS A 231 -9.45 -0.54 25.61
C LYS A 231 -8.14 0.00 26.20
N ASN A 232 -6.99 -0.58 25.84
CA ASN A 232 -5.69 -0.09 26.30
C ASN A 232 -5.48 1.40 25.98
N ALA A 233 -5.84 1.84 24.77
CA ALA A 233 -5.71 3.24 24.35
C ALA A 233 -6.58 4.19 25.20
N THR A 234 -7.77 3.73 25.60
CA THR A 234 -8.71 4.47 26.46
C THR A 234 -8.19 4.57 27.90
N TYR A 235 -7.61 3.52 28.45
CA TYR A 235 -7.11 3.51 29.84
C TYR A 235 -5.66 4.01 29.94
N ASN A 236 -5.03 4.38 28.81
CA ASN A 236 -3.67 4.91 28.79
C ASN A 236 -3.55 6.16 29.70
N GLY A 237 -2.63 6.12 30.66
CA GLY A 237 -2.38 7.19 31.63
C GLY A 237 -3.20 7.10 32.91
N ILE A 238 -4.02 6.06 33.09
CA ILE A 238 -4.77 5.81 34.33
C ILE A 238 -3.87 5.07 35.33
N PHE A 239 -3.82 5.60 36.56
CA PHE A 239 -3.04 5.00 37.65
C PHE A 239 -3.54 3.57 37.96
N ASN A 240 -2.61 2.62 38.13
CA ASN A 240 -2.87 1.18 38.36
C ASN A 240 -3.50 0.39 37.20
N TYR A 241 -3.69 0.96 36.01
CA TYR A 241 -4.08 0.18 34.84
C TYR A 241 -2.87 -0.58 34.26
N VAL A 242 -3.02 -1.89 34.11
CA VAL A 242 -2.04 -2.74 33.41
C VAL A 242 -2.58 -3.07 32.03
N PRO A 243 -1.97 -2.56 30.94
CA PRO A 243 -2.41 -2.86 29.58
C PRO A 243 -2.35 -4.36 29.31
N THR A 244 -3.38 -4.89 28.66
CA THR A 244 -3.36 -6.28 28.17
C THR A 244 -2.54 -6.32 26.88
N PRO A 245 -1.52 -7.18 26.73
CA PRO A 245 -0.73 -7.23 25.51
C PRO A 245 -1.62 -7.50 24.28
N THR A 246 -1.51 -6.65 23.26
CA THR A 246 -2.14 -6.87 21.95
C THR A 246 -1.16 -7.66 21.09
N THR A 247 -1.57 -8.82 20.58
CA THR A 247 -0.74 -9.62 19.65
C THR A 247 -1.43 -9.66 18.30
N TRP A 248 -0.76 -9.21 17.26
CA TRP A 248 -1.31 -9.27 15.91
C TRP A 248 -0.84 -10.55 15.22
N HIS A 249 -1.80 -11.33 14.72
CA HIS A 249 -1.54 -12.50 13.90
C HIS A 249 -1.29 -12.08 12.46
N TRP A 250 -0.21 -12.62 11.89
CA TRP A 250 0.21 -12.39 10.52
C TRP A 250 0.22 -13.73 9.79
N LEU A 251 -0.09 -13.70 8.51
CA LEU A 251 0.08 -14.84 7.62
C LEU A 251 1.10 -14.50 6.55
N ASP A 252 1.91 -15.47 6.16
CA ASP A 252 2.90 -15.34 5.10
C ASP A 252 2.56 -16.28 3.92
N PRO A 253 1.42 -16.08 3.21
CA PRO A 253 1.03 -16.96 2.12
C PRO A 253 2.06 -16.97 0.99
N GLU A 254 2.22 -18.14 0.37
CA GLU A 254 2.98 -18.29 -0.87
C GLU A 254 2.28 -17.53 -2.00
N VAL A 255 3.09 -16.83 -2.80
CA VAL A 255 2.65 -16.03 -3.92
C VAL A 255 3.22 -16.60 -5.21
N ARG A 256 2.34 -16.96 -6.14
CA ARG A 256 2.69 -17.58 -7.41
C ARG A 256 2.45 -16.63 -8.57
N LYS A 257 3.31 -16.67 -9.58
CA LYS A 257 3.10 -15.93 -10.83
C LYS A 257 2.04 -16.65 -11.67
N VAL A 258 1.04 -15.90 -12.12
CA VAL A 258 0.06 -16.37 -13.11
C VAL A 258 0.68 -16.14 -14.50
N GLY A 259 0.78 -17.22 -15.27
CA GLY A 259 1.34 -17.22 -16.64
C GLY A 259 0.46 -16.51 -17.65
#